data_AF-C0JBD7-F1
#
_entry.id   AF-C0JBD7-F1
#
_cell.length_a   1.000
_cell.length_b   1.000
_cell.length_c   1.000
_cell.angle_alpha   90.00
_cell.angle_beta   90.00
_cell.angle_gamma   90.00
#
_symmetry.space_group_name_H-M   'P 1'
#
loop_
_entity.id
_entity.type
_entity.pdbx_description
1 polymer ?
#
loop_
_entity_poly.entity_id
_entity_poly.type
_entity_poly.pdbx_seq_one_letter_code
_entity_poly.pdbx_strand_id
1 'polypeptide(L)'
;MSEATVGWLVLSSTAVASALGWHLLLRSFLLATVLATATAVVLFQVAAYLYAGYLDPFFLVAVITSSVICLLITVTVGMLVRSIKGKNNAL
;
A
#
# COMPACT_ATOMS: atom_id res chain seq x y z
N MET A 1 -18.42 14.16 -0.99
CA MET A 1 -16.96 14.20 -1.21
C MET A 1 -16.72 13.98 -2.69
N SER A 2 -15.69 14.58 -3.29
CA SER A 2 -15.39 14.30 -4.70
C SER A 2 -14.88 12.86 -4.86
N GLU A 3 -15.14 12.26 -6.03
CA GLU A 3 -14.68 10.89 -6.34
C GLU A 3 -13.17 10.76 -6.22
N ALA A 4 -12.44 11.80 -6.63
CA ALA A 4 -11.00 11.88 -6.46
C ALA A 4 -10.57 11.76 -4.99
N THR A 5 -11.24 12.47 -4.06
CA THR A 5 -10.93 12.37 -2.63
C THR A 5 -11.18 10.96 -2.09
N VAL A 6 -12.26 10.30 -2.52
CA VAL A 6 -12.55 8.92 -2.11
C VAL A 6 -11.46 7.97 -2.61
N GLY A 7 -11.05 8.08 -3.87
CA GLY A 7 -9.98 7.27 -4.44
C GLY A 7 -8.66 7.40 -3.69
N TRP A 8 -8.25 8.64 -3.36
CA TRP A 8 -7.03 8.89 -2.59
C TRP A 8 -7.09 8.30 -1.17
N LEU A 9 -8.25 8.36 -0.52
CA LEU A 9 -8.44 7.78 0.81
C LEU A 9 -8.35 6.25 0.77
N VAL A 10 -9.01 5.60 -0.20
CA VAL A 10 -8.97 4.14 -0.35
C VAL A 10 -7.55 3.68 -0.67
N LEU A 11 -6.85 4.34 -1.59
CA LEU A 11 -5.46 4.02 -1.93
C LEU A 11 -4.54 4.16 -0.71
N SER A 12 -4.62 5.28 0.00
CA SER A 12 -3.74 5.55 1.14
C SER A 12 -4.01 4.59 2.30
N SER A 13 -5.28 4.34 2.62
CA SER A 13 -5.65 3.44 3.71
C SER A 13 -5.25 1.99 3.44
N THR A 14 -5.49 1.49 2.23
CA THR A 14 -5.08 0.13 1.82
C THR A 14 -3.55 -0.03 1.80
N ALA A 15 -2.83 0.97 1.28
CA ALA A 15 -1.37 0.98 1.27
C ALA A 15 -0.78 0.97 2.69
N VAL A 16 -1.30 1.81 3.60
CA VAL A 16 -0.83 1.86 5.00
C VAL A 16 -1.14 0.55 5.73
N ALA A 17 -2.36 0.02 5.60
CA ALA A 17 -2.74 -1.24 6.25
C ALA A 17 -1.86 -2.41 5.78
N SER A 18 -1.65 -2.51 4.47
CA SER A 18 -0.76 -3.48 3.85
C SER A 18 0.68 -3.33 4.34
N ALA A 19 1.21 -2.09 4.34
CA ALA A 19 2.56 -1.79 4.83
C ALA A 19 2.77 -2.23 6.27
N LEU A 20 1.84 -1.87 7.15
CA LEU A 20 1.90 -2.25 8.56
C LEU A 20 1.89 -3.77 8.71
N GLY A 21 0.98 -4.47 8.05
CA GLY A 21 0.91 -5.93 8.10
C GLY A 21 2.26 -6.59 7.77
N TRP A 22 2.80 -6.31 6.58
CA TRP A 22 4.02 -6.98 6.12
C TRP A 22 5.29 -6.55 6.86
N HIS A 23 5.44 -5.27 7.23
CA HIS A 23 6.61 -4.82 8.01
C HIS A 23 6.55 -5.26 9.48
N LEU A 24 5.37 -5.58 10.00
CA LEU A 24 5.23 -6.21 11.31
C LEU A 24 5.58 -7.70 11.25
N LEU A 25 5.11 -8.41 10.23
CA LEU A 25 5.27 -9.86 10.03
C LEU A 25 6.69 -10.28 9.60
N LEU A 26 7.32 -9.52 8.71
CA LEU A 26 8.60 -9.88 8.11
C LEU A 26 9.76 -9.09 8.69
N ARG A 27 10.91 -9.76 8.84
CA ARG A 27 12.17 -9.14 9.28
C ARG A 27 12.93 -8.48 8.13
N SER A 28 12.80 -9.00 6.92
CA SER A 28 13.44 -8.44 5.73
C SER A 28 12.66 -7.23 5.22
N PHE A 29 13.30 -6.06 5.23
CA PHE A 29 12.70 -4.81 4.78
C PHE A 29 12.30 -4.86 3.30
N LEU A 30 13.19 -5.32 2.42
CA LEU A 30 12.94 -5.36 0.98
C LEU A 30 11.77 -6.29 0.64
N LEU A 31 11.73 -7.49 1.22
CA LEU A 31 10.63 -8.44 1.00
C LEU A 31 9.31 -7.88 1.51
N ALA A 32 9.30 -7.25 2.69
CA ALA A 32 8.12 -6.62 3.24
C ALA A 32 7.60 -5.49 2.33
N THR A 33 8.48 -4.64 1.80
CA THR A 33 8.10 -3.55 0.89
C THR A 33 7.51 -4.06 -0.42
N VAL A 34 8.14 -5.06 -1.05
CA VAL A 34 7.65 -5.64 -2.30
C VAL A 34 6.28 -6.29 -2.11
N LEU A 35 6.15 -7.12 -1.07
CA LEU A 35 4.88 -7.80 -0.78
C LEU A 35 3.79 -6.81 -0.40
N ALA A 36 4.11 -5.81 0.43
CA ALA A 36 3.14 -4.79 0.82
C ALA A 36 2.67 -3.93 -0.36
N THR A 37 3.57 -3.58 -1.27
CA THR A 37 3.22 -2.83 -2.48
C THR A 37 2.32 -3.69 -3.36
N ALA A 38 2.71 -4.94 -3.61
CA ALA A 38 1.94 -5.87 -4.44
C ALA A 38 0.53 -6.10 -3.88
N THR A 39 0.39 -6.39 -2.59
CA THR A 39 -0.93 -6.61 -1.97
C THR A 39 -1.76 -5.33 -1.93
N ALA A 40 -1.16 -4.17 -1.66
CA ALA A 40 -1.89 -2.90 -1.67
C ALA A 40 -2.47 -2.57 -3.06
N VAL A 41 -1.66 -2.73 -4.10
CA VAL A 41 -2.09 -2.47 -5.49
C VAL A 41 -3.18 -3.46 -5.91
N VAL A 42 -3.02 -4.75 -5.62
CA VAL A 42 -4.05 -5.75 -5.93
C VAL A 42 -5.35 -5.42 -5.22
N LEU A 43 -5.31 -5.10 -3.92
CA LEU A 43 -6.50 -4.75 -3.15
C LEU A 43 -7.17 -3.47 -3.67
N PHE A 44 -6.39 -2.45 -3.99
CA PHE A 44 -6.91 -1.20 -4.55
C PHE A 44 -7.62 -1.43 -5.88
N GLN A 45 -7.03 -2.23 -6.76
CA GLN A 45 -7.61 -2.51 -8.07
C GLN A 45 -8.83 -3.42 -8.00
N VAL A 46 -8.85 -4.39 -7.09
CA VAL A 46 -10.05 -5.19 -6.81
C VAL A 46 -11.17 -4.28 -6.28
N ALA A 47 -10.87 -3.36 -5.37
CA ALA A 47 -11.84 -2.40 -4.87
C ALA A 47 -12.38 -1.50 -5.99
N ALA A 48 -11.51 -1.01 -6.88
CA ALA A 48 -11.91 -0.21 -8.04
C ALA A 48 -12.83 -0.98 -8.99
N TYR A 49 -12.53 -2.24 -9.29
CA TYR A 49 -13.37 -3.11 -10.11
C TYR A 49 -14.75 -3.34 -9.48
N LEU A 50 -14.80 -3.64 -8.18
CA LEU A 50 -16.06 -3.84 -7.47
C LEU A 50 -16.91 -2.57 -7.40
N TYR A 51 -16.27 -1.40 -7.30
CA TYR A 51 -16.96 -0.11 -7.28
C TYR A 51 -17.52 0.29 -8.65
N ALA A 52 -16.71 0.15 -9.71
CA ALA A 52 -17.10 0.54 -11.07
C ALA A 52 -18.00 -0.50 -11.76
N GLY A 53 -17.92 -1.77 -11.36
CA GLY A 53 -18.63 -2.89 -11.97
C GLY A 53 -18.02 -3.38 -13.29
N TYR A 54 -16.91 -2.79 -13.73
CA TYR A 54 -16.15 -3.20 -14.92
C TYR A 54 -14.65 -2.93 -14.73
N LEU A 55 -13.84 -3.53 -15.58
CA LEU A 55 -12.40 -3.37 -15.57
C LEU A 55 -12.04 -2.15 -16.43
N ASP A 56 -11.40 -1.16 -15.81
CA ASP A 56 -11.05 0.10 -16.47
C ASP A 56 -10.17 -0.13 -17.72
N PRO A 57 -10.47 0.48 -18.88
CA PRO A 57 -9.67 0.31 -20.10
C PRO A 57 -8.19 0.70 -19.93
N PHE A 58 -7.89 1.59 -19.00
CA PHE A 58 -6.55 2.04 -18.63
C PHE A 58 -6.05 1.38 -17.34
N PHE A 59 -6.57 0.21 -16.97
CA PHE A 59 -6.18 -0.54 -15.78
C PHE A 59 -4.67 -0.71 -15.63
N LEU A 60 -3.94 -0.97 -16.72
CA LEU A 60 -2.48 -1.06 -16.71
C LEU A 60 -1.82 0.24 -16.24
N VAL A 61 -2.33 1.39 -16.71
CA VAL A 61 -1.85 2.71 -16.26
C VAL A 61 -2.18 2.90 -14.79
N ALA A 62 -3.41 2.56 -14.36
CA ALA A 62 -3.82 2.63 -12.97
C ALA A 62 -2.96 1.74 -12.05
N VAL A 63 -2.57 0.55 -12.51
CA VAL A 63 -1.67 -0.36 -11.77
C VAL A 63 -0.30 0.30 -11.60
N ILE A 64 0.27 0.84 -12.67
CA ILE A 64 1.60 1.45 -12.63
C ILE A 64 1.60 2.68 -11.72
N THR A 65 0.63 3.58 -11.87
CA THR A 65 0.55 4.81 -11.07
C THR A 65 0.29 4.52 -9.59
N SER A 66 -0.66 3.63 -9.29
CA SER A 66 -0.92 3.21 -7.91
C SER A 66 0.26 2.46 -7.30
N SER A 67 1.01 1.66 -8.08
CA SER A 67 2.20 0.96 -7.60
C SER A 67 3.29 1.91 -7.11
N VAL A 68 3.55 3.00 -7.86
CA VAL A 68 4.54 4.01 -7.46
C VAL A 68 4.12 4.66 -6.14
N ILE A 69 2.85 5.05 -6.00
CA ILE A 69 2.33 5.68 -4.79
C ILE A 69 2.36 4.71 -3.61
N CYS A 70 1.89 3.48 -3.80
CA CYS A 70 1.92 2.42 -2.78
C CYS A 70 3.35 2.11 -2.33
N LEU A 71 4.32 2.11 -3.25
CA LEU A 71 5.73 1.89 -2.92
C LEU A 71 6.26 3.01 -2.01
N LEU A 72 5.97 4.28 -2.33
CA LEU A 72 6.40 5.40 -1.49
C LEU A 72 5.79 5.33 -0.09
N ILE A 73 4.50 5.00 0.00
CA ILE A 73 3.79 4.85 1.28
C ILE A 73 4.39 3.68 2.08
N THR A 74 4.56 2.51 1.46
CA THR A 74 5.08 1.31 2.13
C THR A 74 6.52 1.51 2.61
N VAL A 75 7.39 2.14 1.82
CA VAL A 75 8.74 2.50 2.26
C VAL A 75 8.70 3.45 3.46
N THR A 76 7.86 4.49 3.40
CA THR A 76 7.73 5.47 4.49
C THR A 76 7.25 4.83 5.79
N VAL A 77 6.17 4.03 5.72
CA VAL A 77 5.62 3.30 6.87
C VAL A 77 6.62 2.27 7.37
N GLY A 78 7.28 1.54 6.48
CA GLY A 78 8.29 0.54 6.82
C GLY A 78 9.47 1.14 7.58
N MET A 79 9.95 2.32 7.17
CA MET A 79 11.01 3.04 7.89
C MET A 79 10.56 3.40 9.30
N LEU A 80 9.35 3.93 9.45
CA LEU A 80 8.78 4.28 10.75
C LEU A 80 8.67 3.04 11.67
N VAL A 81 8.12 1.93 11.16
CA VAL A 81 7.99 0.67 11.90
C VAL A 81 9.36 0.16 12.35
N ARG A 82 10.37 0.25 11.49
CA ARG A 82 11.74 -0.16 11.82
C ARG A 82 12.36 0.71 12.92
N SER A 83 12.17 2.02 12.86
CA SER A 83 12.65 2.94 13.90
C SER A 83 11.99 2.67 15.26
N ILE A 84 10.71 2.34 15.29
CA ILE A 84 9.98 1.99 16.52
C ILE A 84 10.48 0.65 17.09
N LYS A 85 10.58 -0.40 16.25
CA LYS A 85 11.12 -1.71 16.68
C LYS A 85 12.56 -1.61 17.19
N GLY A 86 13.39 -0.77 16.56
CA GLY A 86 14.77 -0.55 16.98
C GLY A 86 14.87 0.08 18.37
N LYS A 87 13.96 1.01 18.72
CA LYS A 87 13.90 1.60 20.06
C LYS A 87 13.48 0.60 21.13
N ASN A 88 12.50 -0.26 20.84
CA ASN A 88 12.03 -1.26 21.81
C ASN A 88 13.07 -2.33 22.15
N ASN A 89 14.00 -2.62 21.26
CA ASN A 89 15.07 -3.60 21.52
C ASN A 89 16.27 -2.99 22.28
N ALA A 90 16.28 -1.68 22.52
CA ALA A 90 17.34 -0.97 23.22
C ALA A 90 16.98 -0.60 24.67
N LEU A 91 15.76 -0.93 25.10
CA LEU A 91 15.27 -0.86 26.48
C LEU A 91 15.26 -2.28 27.08
#